data_AF-A0A6C0E9S9-F1
#
_entry.id   AF-A0A6C0E9S9-F1
#
_cell.length_a   1.000
_cell.length_b   1.000
_cell.length_c   1.000
_cell.angle_alpha   90.00
_cell.angle_beta   90.00
_cell.angle_gamma   90.00
#
_symmetry.space_group_name_H-M   'P 1'
#
loop_
_entity.id
_entity.type
_entity.pdbx_description
1 polymer ?
#
loop_
_entity_poly.entity_id
_entity_poly.type
_entity_poly.pdbx_seq_one_letter_code
_entity_poly.pdbx_strand_id
1 'polypeptide(L)'
;MSKYNLLQYLDKSNTIIMEQYPIIIIKNALPHNLYEELLNNYPSISDCFKHDPKNHKIMIPNTIYEINCLESFECFSDKFKTFIEFHTSENFSNEIVKIFKTFPENNNKMFKIDCFAGYNSPVIQKLNNNNDDKYSGDYIGLYFLRKDNDNSKGGSIEFYDNNNDNNKTSSKILTIPYQKNCFILFKKSKNLICKWTDIEPTLHCRRIIKIVSNCVKSV
;
A
#
# COMPACT_ATOMS: atom_id res chain seq x y z
N MET A 1 -17.76 -6.52 12.22
CA MET A 1 -16.64 -6.52 11.25
C MET A 1 -16.93 -5.45 10.21
N SER A 2 -16.00 -4.54 9.92
CA SER A 2 -16.26 -3.45 8.95
C SER A 2 -16.46 -4.01 7.55
N LYS A 3 -17.42 -3.45 6.79
CA LYS A 3 -17.64 -3.80 5.39
C LYS A 3 -16.42 -3.49 4.50
N TYR A 4 -15.59 -2.53 4.93
CA TYR A 4 -14.35 -2.14 4.25
C TYR A 4 -13.13 -2.96 4.67
N ASN A 5 -13.27 -4.03 5.46
CA ASN A 5 -12.10 -4.78 5.88
C ASN A 5 -11.36 -5.39 4.68
N LEU A 6 -10.13 -4.91 4.41
CA LEU A 6 -9.30 -5.41 3.31
C LEU A 6 -8.81 -6.86 3.52
N LEU A 7 -8.90 -7.39 4.74
CA LEU A 7 -8.52 -8.76 5.11
C LEU A 7 -9.70 -9.74 5.06
N GLN A 8 -10.91 -9.29 4.71
CA GLN A 8 -12.13 -10.12 4.78
C GLN A 8 -12.11 -11.39 3.91
N TYR A 9 -11.18 -11.48 2.94
CA TYR A 9 -11.03 -12.61 2.01
C TYR A 9 -9.71 -13.37 2.15
N LEU A 10 -9.01 -13.24 3.28
CA LEU A 10 -7.71 -13.89 3.51
C LEU A 10 -7.69 -15.39 3.19
N ASP A 11 -8.73 -16.13 3.56
CA ASP A 11 -8.78 -17.60 3.37
C ASP A 11 -9.48 -18.05 2.06
N LYS A 12 -9.56 -17.16 1.07
CA LYS A 12 -10.23 -17.44 -0.21
C LYS A 12 -9.23 -17.67 -1.35
N SER A 13 -9.69 -18.32 -2.42
CA SER A 13 -8.87 -18.70 -3.59
C SER A 13 -8.21 -17.54 -4.35
N ASN A 14 -8.62 -16.30 -4.07
CA ASN A 14 -8.06 -15.06 -4.59
C ASN A 14 -6.89 -14.51 -3.73
N THR A 15 -6.51 -15.24 -2.69
CA THR A 15 -5.39 -14.89 -1.81
C THR A 15 -4.16 -15.72 -2.15
N ILE A 16 -3.01 -15.05 -2.24
CA ILE A 16 -1.69 -15.68 -2.34
C ILE A 16 -0.96 -15.39 -1.05
N ILE A 17 -0.53 -16.45 -0.36
CA ILE A 17 0.32 -16.39 0.83
C ILE A 17 1.67 -16.98 0.45
N MET A 18 2.73 -16.22 0.68
CA MET A 18 4.08 -16.74 0.58
C MET A 18 4.54 -17.14 1.96
N GLU A 19 4.94 -18.40 2.17
CA GLU A 19 5.35 -18.84 3.51
C GLU A 19 6.81 -18.49 3.82
N GLN A 20 7.68 -18.52 2.80
CA GLN A 20 9.09 -18.15 2.93
C GLN A 20 9.28 -16.66 3.25
N TYR A 21 8.36 -15.83 2.77
CA TYR A 21 8.33 -14.40 3.00
C TYR A 21 6.93 -13.99 3.42
N PRO A 22 6.73 -13.33 4.57
CA PRO A 22 5.41 -12.94 5.06
C PRO A 22 4.75 -11.89 4.14
N ILE A 23 4.25 -12.32 2.97
CA ILE A 23 3.61 -11.55 1.92
C ILE A 23 2.25 -12.18 1.64
N ILE A 24 1.23 -11.33 1.66
CA ILE A 24 -0.16 -11.68 1.43
C ILE A 24 -0.67 -10.78 0.32
N ILE A 25 -1.31 -11.39 -0.68
CA ILE A 25 -1.88 -10.68 -1.83
C ILE A 25 -3.34 -11.08 -1.93
N ILE A 26 -4.26 -10.14 -1.70
CA ILE A 26 -5.70 -10.36 -1.80
C ILE A 26 -6.20 -9.62 -3.05
N LYS A 27 -6.50 -10.37 -4.10
CA LYS A 27 -7.14 -9.82 -5.31
C LYS A 27 -8.63 -9.66 -5.06
N ASN A 28 -9.24 -8.60 -5.58
CA ASN A 28 -10.64 -8.26 -5.26
C ASN A 28 -10.89 -8.15 -3.74
N ALA A 29 -10.02 -7.43 -3.04
CA ALA A 29 -10.02 -7.32 -1.57
C ALA A 29 -11.34 -6.79 -0.99
N LEU A 30 -12.09 -6.00 -1.75
CA LEU A 30 -13.45 -5.56 -1.42
C LEU A 30 -14.48 -6.10 -2.43
N PRO A 31 -15.76 -6.27 -2.03
CA PRO A 31 -16.88 -6.34 -2.96
C PRO A 31 -16.83 -5.21 -4.00
N HIS A 32 -17.18 -5.53 -5.26
CA HIS A 32 -17.06 -4.56 -6.37
C HIS A 32 -17.79 -3.23 -6.10
N ASN A 33 -19.00 -3.26 -5.53
CA ASN A 33 -19.74 -2.06 -5.16
C ASN A 33 -19.02 -1.20 -4.10
N LEU A 34 -18.36 -1.84 -3.12
CA LEU A 34 -17.59 -1.12 -2.10
C LEU A 34 -16.27 -0.59 -2.64
N TYR A 35 -15.64 -1.31 -3.58
CA TYR A 35 -14.48 -0.82 -4.31
C TYR A 35 -14.82 0.45 -5.10
N GLU A 36 -15.89 0.42 -5.91
CA GLU A 36 -16.34 1.57 -6.68
C GLU A 36 -16.76 2.74 -5.77
N GLU A 37 -17.44 2.45 -4.66
CA GLU A 37 -17.79 3.46 -3.68
C GLU A 37 -16.54 4.16 -3.12
N LEU A 38 -15.53 3.39 -2.71
CA LEU A 38 -14.30 3.95 -2.17
C LEU A 38 -13.48 4.69 -3.23
N LEU A 39 -13.43 4.18 -4.46
CA LEU A 39 -12.76 4.82 -5.60
C LEU A 39 -13.39 6.18 -5.94
N ASN A 40 -14.72 6.26 -5.93
CA ASN A 40 -15.46 7.50 -6.19
C ASN A 40 -15.36 8.53 -5.06
N ASN A 41 -15.06 8.06 -3.84
CA ASN A 41 -14.89 8.89 -2.65
C ASN A 41 -13.42 9.11 -2.28
N TYR A 42 -12.48 8.67 -3.12
CA TYR A 42 -11.06 8.87 -2.92
C TYR A 42 -10.75 10.38 -2.97
N PRO A 43 -9.84 10.90 -2.10
CA PRO A 43 -9.49 12.32 -2.09
C PRO A 43 -9.08 12.80 -3.49
N SER A 44 -9.29 14.07 -3.79
CA SER A 44 -8.81 14.61 -5.06
C SER A 44 -7.29 14.73 -5.04
N ILE A 45 -6.66 14.76 -6.23
CA ILE A 45 -5.22 15.04 -6.30
C ILE A 45 -4.88 16.43 -5.73
N SER A 46 -5.82 17.38 -5.80
CA SER A 46 -5.62 18.72 -5.22
C SER A 46 -5.56 18.66 -3.70
N ASP A 47 -6.39 17.84 -3.06
CA ASP A 47 -6.36 17.65 -1.60
C ASP A 47 -5.04 16.97 -1.21
N CYS A 48 -4.65 15.92 -1.93
CA CYS A 48 -3.37 15.26 -1.69
C CYS A 48 -2.17 16.19 -1.88
N PHE A 49 -2.22 17.08 -2.87
CA PHE A 49 -1.18 18.07 -3.14
C PHE A 49 -1.07 19.15 -2.05
N LYS A 50 -2.21 19.72 -1.62
CA LYS A 50 -2.24 20.80 -0.62
C LYS A 50 -1.73 20.37 0.74
N HIS A 51 -1.97 19.11 1.10
CA HIS A 51 -1.58 18.54 2.38
C HIS A 51 -0.31 17.66 2.27
N ASP A 52 0.36 17.68 1.12
CA ASP A 52 1.62 16.95 0.93
C ASP A 52 2.71 17.57 1.84
N PRO A 53 3.39 16.78 2.69
CA PRO A 53 4.36 17.31 3.66
C PRO A 53 5.56 17.99 3.01
N LYS A 54 5.83 17.72 1.72
CA LYS A 54 6.91 18.39 0.96
C LYS A 54 6.54 19.82 0.57
N ASN A 55 5.27 20.23 0.72
CA ASN A 55 4.77 21.59 0.53
C ASN A 55 5.19 22.23 -0.80
N HIS A 56 4.95 21.51 -1.90
CA HIS A 56 5.22 22.00 -3.24
C HIS A 56 4.34 23.21 -3.58
N LYS A 57 4.89 24.24 -4.25
CA LYS A 57 4.11 25.43 -4.67
C LYS A 57 3.23 25.18 -5.90
N ILE A 58 3.64 24.25 -6.75
CA ILE A 58 2.93 23.84 -7.96
C ILE A 58 2.98 22.32 -8.09
N MET A 59 1.99 21.74 -8.76
CA MET A 59 1.99 20.30 -9.05
C MET A 59 3.07 19.98 -10.09
N ILE A 60 3.90 19.00 -9.75
CA ILE A 60 5.05 18.52 -10.51
C ILE A 60 4.68 17.14 -11.07
N PRO A 61 4.89 16.92 -12.38
CA PRO A 61 4.80 15.60 -12.97
C PRO A 61 5.77 14.60 -12.32
N ASN A 62 5.56 13.30 -12.54
CA ASN A 62 6.47 12.25 -12.06
C ASN A 62 6.69 12.27 -10.53
N THR A 63 5.74 12.82 -9.76
CA THR A 63 5.87 13.06 -8.32
C THR A 63 4.77 12.33 -7.56
N ILE A 64 5.13 11.80 -6.39
CA ILE A 64 4.19 11.21 -5.45
C ILE A 64 3.76 12.28 -4.45
N TYR A 65 2.46 12.52 -4.39
CA TYR A 65 1.78 13.36 -3.41
C TYR A 65 1.04 12.47 -2.43
N GLU A 66 1.27 12.65 -1.14
CA GLU A 66 0.72 11.77 -0.11
C GLU A 66 0.23 12.56 1.09
N ILE A 67 -0.90 12.14 1.65
CA ILE A 67 -1.48 12.74 2.84
C ILE A 67 -1.67 11.70 3.93
N ASN A 68 -1.30 12.07 5.16
CA ASN A 68 -1.67 11.30 6.33
C ASN A 68 -3.18 11.44 6.56
N CYS A 69 -3.90 10.33 6.50
CA CYS A 69 -5.35 10.30 6.57
C CYS A 69 -5.90 10.74 7.93
N LEU A 70 -5.18 10.48 9.03
CA LEU A 70 -5.61 10.90 10.37
C LEU A 70 -5.35 12.38 10.62
N GLU A 71 -4.22 12.90 10.14
CA GLU A 71 -3.88 14.32 10.29
C GLU A 71 -4.76 15.22 9.41
N SER A 72 -5.22 14.71 8.26
CA SER A 72 -6.07 15.41 7.31
C SER A 72 -7.51 14.87 7.31
N PHE A 73 -7.97 14.32 8.44
CA PHE A 73 -9.23 13.55 8.51
C PHE A 73 -10.45 14.32 7.99
N GLU A 74 -10.50 15.64 8.20
CA GLU A 74 -11.62 16.49 7.74
C GLU A 74 -11.69 16.66 6.22
N CYS A 75 -10.63 16.35 5.48
CA CYS A 75 -10.61 16.41 4.03
C CYS A 75 -11.35 15.24 3.36
N PHE A 76 -11.73 14.21 4.13
CA PHE A 76 -12.32 12.99 3.60
C PHE A 76 -13.84 12.95 3.76
N SER A 77 -14.51 12.36 2.78
CA SER A 77 -15.95 12.06 2.87
C SER A 77 -16.24 11.06 4.01
N ASP A 78 -17.46 11.05 4.54
CA ASP A 78 -17.86 10.14 5.63
C ASP A 78 -17.63 8.65 5.28
N LYS A 79 -17.82 8.29 4.01
CA LYS A 79 -17.56 6.94 3.50
C LYS A 79 -16.08 6.58 3.58
N PHE A 80 -15.21 7.51 3.20
CA PHE A 80 -13.76 7.31 3.26
C PHE A 80 -13.24 7.40 4.70
N LYS A 81 -13.83 8.28 5.54
CA LYS A 81 -13.58 8.33 6.99
C LYS A 81 -13.84 6.98 7.67
N THR A 82 -14.95 6.32 7.33
CA THR A 82 -15.26 4.96 7.82
C THR A 82 -14.18 3.93 7.43
N PHE A 83 -13.64 4.04 6.21
CA PHE A 83 -12.52 3.21 5.77
C PHE A 83 -11.27 3.51 6.61
N ILE A 84 -10.91 4.78 6.80
CA ILE A 84 -9.72 5.20 7.57
C ILE A 84 -9.82 4.69 9.00
N GLU A 85 -10.92 5.02 9.70
CA GLU A 85 -11.13 4.66 11.10
C GLU A 85 -10.96 3.15 11.35
N PHE A 86 -11.51 2.32 10.47
CA PHE A 86 -11.35 0.89 10.60
C PHE A 86 -9.88 0.46 10.43
N HIS A 87 -9.20 0.91 9.38
CA HIS A 87 -7.82 0.48 9.09
C HIS A 87 -6.78 1.08 10.04
N THR A 88 -7.11 2.12 10.79
CA THR A 88 -6.27 2.67 11.86
C THR A 88 -6.69 2.19 13.25
N SER A 89 -7.71 1.33 13.35
CA SER A 89 -8.21 0.82 14.63
C SER A 89 -7.33 -0.28 15.22
N GLU A 90 -7.44 -0.45 16.53
CA GLU A 90 -6.82 -1.58 17.25
C GLU A 90 -7.34 -2.94 16.76
N ASN A 91 -8.60 -3.01 16.33
CA ASN A 91 -9.15 -4.26 15.78
C ASN A 91 -8.37 -4.70 14.53
N PHE A 92 -8.10 -3.77 13.62
CA PHE A 92 -7.35 -4.07 12.40
C PHE A 92 -5.87 -4.38 12.69
N SER A 93 -5.24 -3.67 13.63
CA SER A 93 -3.87 -4.02 14.05
C SER A 93 -3.79 -5.41 14.68
N ASN A 94 -4.77 -5.79 15.50
CA ASN A 94 -4.86 -7.13 16.08
C ASN A 94 -5.07 -8.21 15.00
N GLU A 95 -5.84 -7.93 13.94
CA GLU A 95 -5.96 -8.83 12.79
C GLU A 95 -4.59 -9.04 12.10
N ILE A 96 -3.84 -7.96 11.82
CA ILE A 96 -2.49 -8.06 11.24
C ILE A 96 -1.54 -8.87 12.14
N VAL A 97 -1.52 -8.60 13.44
CA VAL A 97 -0.69 -9.35 14.41
C VAL A 97 -1.05 -10.83 14.39
N LYS A 98 -2.35 -11.16 14.42
CA LYS A 98 -2.82 -12.55 14.42
C LYS A 98 -2.38 -13.28 13.16
N ILE A 99 -2.47 -12.63 12.00
CA ILE A 99 -2.04 -13.19 10.72
C ILE A 99 -0.54 -13.46 10.74
N PHE A 100 0.28 -12.48 11.14
CA PHE A 100 1.72 -12.65 11.07
C PHE A 100 2.33 -13.45 12.22
N LYS A 101 1.60 -13.67 13.31
CA LYS A 101 2.00 -14.58 14.41
C LYS A 101 2.24 -16.01 13.93
N THR A 102 1.62 -16.42 12.82
CA THR A 102 1.84 -17.76 12.24
C THR A 102 3.17 -17.88 11.50
N PHE A 103 3.87 -16.77 11.26
CA PHE A 103 5.16 -16.77 10.58
C PHE A 103 6.31 -16.84 11.58
N PRO A 104 7.39 -17.56 11.26
CA PRO A 104 8.61 -17.55 12.06
C PRO A 104 9.17 -16.12 12.20
N GLU A 105 9.80 -15.83 13.34
CA GLU A 105 10.44 -14.53 13.67
C GLU A 105 9.50 -13.36 14.01
N ASN A 106 8.24 -13.60 14.40
CA ASN A 106 7.35 -12.51 14.79
C ASN A 106 7.42 -12.16 16.29
N ASN A 107 7.91 -10.96 16.59
CA ASN A 107 7.91 -10.40 17.95
C ASN A 107 6.58 -9.66 18.18
N ASN A 108 5.89 -9.99 19.28
CA ASN A 108 4.65 -9.34 19.72
C ASN A 108 4.88 -7.91 20.19
N LYS A 109 5.17 -6.99 19.27
CA LYS A 109 5.23 -5.56 19.57
C LYS A 109 3.89 -4.94 19.26
N MET A 110 3.43 -4.11 20.19
CA MET A 110 2.27 -3.25 19.95
C MET A 110 2.68 -2.15 18.97
N PHE A 111 1.86 -1.93 17.95
CA PHE A 111 2.08 -0.89 16.95
C PHE A 111 0.79 -0.11 16.73
N LYS A 112 0.95 1.16 16.33
CA LYS A 112 -0.14 1.93 15.73
C LYS A 112 -0.08 1.76 14.23
N ILE A 113 -1.22 1.92 13.58
CA ILE A 113 -1.29 1.92 12.13
C ILE A 113 -1.56 3.35 11.68
N ASP A 114 -0.71 3.84 10.79
CA ASP A 114 -0.99 5.04 10.02
C ASP A 114 -1.48 4.66 8.62
N CYS A 115 -2.42 5.47 8.13
CA CYS A 115 -3.04 5.32 6.82
C CYS A 115 -2.69 6.55 5.99
N PHE A 116 -2.25 6.34 4.76
CA PHE A 116 -1.89 7.40 3.84
C PHE A 116 -2.62 7.22 2.51
N ALA A 117 -3.21 8.30 1.99
CA ALA A 117 -3.76 8.33 0.64
C ALA A 117 -2.76 9.02 -0.29
N GLY A 118 -2.32 8.29 -1.32
CA GLY A 118 -1.32 8.74 -2.27
C GLY A 118 -1.84 8.90 -3.69
N TYR A 119 -1.26 9.85 -4.41
CA TYR A 119 -1.29 9.96 -5.86
C TYR A 119 0.11 9.92 -6.43
N ASN A 120 0.34 9.03 -7.40
CA ASN A 120 1.42 9.27 -8.36
C ASN A 120 0.84 10.17 -9.45
N SER A 121 1.38 11.37 -9.60
CA SER A 121 0.98 12.32 -10.63
C SER A 121 1.25 11.76 -12.04
N PRO A 122 0.68 12.36 -13.10
CA PRO A 122 0.93 11.93 -14.47
C PRO A 122 2.44 11.85 -14.74
N VAL A 123 2.82 10.81 -15.48
CA VAL A 123 4.21 10.54 -15.85
C VAL A 123 4.41 11.06 -17.25
N ILE A 124 5.16 12.15 -17.42
CA ILE A 124 5.38 12.77 -18.73
C ILE A 124 6.57 12.11 -19.43
N GLN A 125 7.60 11.75 -18.67
CA GLN A 125 8.76 11.02 -19.14
C GLN A 125 8.87 9.72 -18.36
N LYS A 126 9.43 8.67 -18.98
CA LYS A 126 9.61 7.38 -18.32
C LYS A 126 10.29 7.57 -16.96
N LEU A 127 9.64 7.10 -15.91
CA LEU A 127 10.18 7.16 -14.55
C LEU A 127 10.94 5.86 -14.29
N ASN A 128 12.27 5.96 -14.21
CA ASN A 128 13.12 4.83 -13.86
C ASN A 128 13.15 4.66 -12.34
N ASN A 129 12.53 3.61 -11.83
CA ASN A 129 12.43 3.35 -10.40
C ASN A 129 13.56 2.40 -9.97
N ASN A 130 14.74 2.97 -9.73
CA ASN A 130 15.91 2.19 -9.31
C ASN A 130 16.08 2.06 -7.79
N ASN A 131 15.20 2.67 -7.00
CA ASN A 131 15.32 2.72 -5.55
C ASN A 131 14.46 1.66 -4.88
N ASP A 132 15.04 1.00 -3.87
CA ASP A 132 14.28 0.23 -2.90
C ASP A 132 13.26 1.14 -2.22
N ASP A 133 12.04 0.63 -2.01
CA ASP A 133 11.04 1.39 -1.28
C ASP A 133 11.47 1.59 0.16
N LYS A 134 11.57 2.86 0.55
CA LYS A 134 11.82 3.26 1.93
C LYS A 134 10.50 3.40 2.69
N TYR A 135 9.72 2.32 2.76
CA TYR A 135 8.61 2.29 3.70
C TYR A 135 9.14 2.28 5.14
N SER A 136 8.62 3.17 5.97
CA SER A 136 8.77 3.13 7.42
C SER A 136 7.79 2.11 8.00
N GLY A 137 8.22 1.35 9.00
CA GLY A 137 7.38 0.37 9.69
C GLY A 137 7.74 -1.09 9.43
N ASP A 138 7.19 -1.96 10.27
CA ASP A 138 7.40 -3.41 10.23
C ASP A 138 6.39 -4.10 9.30
N TYR A 139 5.13 -3.68 9.31
CA TYR A 139 4.06 -4.17 8.46
C TYR A 139 3.64 -3.08 7.47
N ILE A 140 3.64 -3.43 6.19
CA ILE A 140 3.32 -2.53 5.09
C ILE A 140 2.15 -3.12 4.30
N GLY A 141 1.07 -2.37 4.23
CA GLY A 141 -0.10 -2.62 3.39
C GLY A 141 -0.16 -1.63 2.24
N LEU A 142 -0.36 -2.12 1.02
CA LEU A 142 -0.56 -1.33 -0.19
C LEU A 142 -1.88 -1.74 -0.84
N TYR A 143 -2.81 -0.81 -0.99
CA TYR A 143 -4.09 -1.05 -1.63
C TYR A 143 -4.24 -0.22 -2.90
N PHE A 144 -4.44 -0.89 -4.03
CA PHE A 144 -4.50 -0.26 -5.34
C PHE A 144 -5.94 0.10 -5.75
N LEU A 145 -6.15 1.37 -6.09
CA LEU A 145 -7.43 1.90 -6.59
C LEU A 145 -7.30 2.38 -8.04
N ARG A 146 -7.02 1.43 -8.95
CA ARG A 146 -6.88 1.69 -10.38
C ARG A 146 -8.26 1.95 -11.02
N LYS A 147 -8.40 3.06 -11.74
CA LYS A 147 -9.62 3.33 -12.52
C LYS A 147 -9.72 2.38 -13.70
N ASP A 148 -10.94 2.02 -14.12
CA ASP A 148 -11.16 1.15 -15.27
C ASP A 148 -10.59 1.72 -16.58
N ASN A 149 -10.58 3.06 -16.71
CA ASN A 149 -10.02 3.74 -17.88
C ASN A 149 -8.50 3.98 -17.79
N ASP A 150 -7.83 3.61 -16.70
CA ASP A 150 -6.39 3.74 -16.56
C ASP A 150 -5.70 2.60 -17.33
N ASN A 151 -5.13 2.93 -18.49
CA ASN A 151 -4.39 1.99 -19.34
C ASN A 151 -2.86 2.08 -19.15
N SER A 152 -2.39 2.74 -18.09
CA SER A 152 -0.96 2.92 -17.86
C SER A 152 -0.21 1.60 -17.65
N LYS A 153 1.08 1.60 -18.01
CA LYS A 153 1.98 0.44 -17.89
C LYS A 153 3.04 0.66 -16.81
N GLY A 154 3.48 -0.42 -16.18
CA GLY A 154 4.49 -0.36 -15.12
C GLY A 154 3.95 0.12 -13.77
N GLY A 155 4.84 0.58 -12.87
CA GLY A 155 4.59 0.79 -11.43
C GLY A 155 3.90 -0.39 -10.75
N SER A 156 4.27 -1.60 -11.16
CA SER A 156 4.00 -2.82 -10.41
C SER A 156 4.92 -2.87 -9.19
N ILE A 157 4.58 -3.67 -8.19
CA ILE A 157 5.49 -3.98 -7.08
C ILE A 157 6.25 -5.26 -7.42
N GLU A 158 7.57 -5.25 -7.23
CA GLU A 158 8.43 -6.42 -7.34
C GLU A 158 9.07 -6.73 -5.99
N PHE A 159 9.04 -8.01 -5.62
CA PHE A 159 9.71 -8.52 -4.43
C PHE A 159 10.93 -9.33 -4.83
N TYR A 160 12.01 -9.18 -4.08
CA TYR A 160 13.26 -9.90 -4.29
C TYR A 160 13.75 -10.52 -2.97
N ASP A 161 14.33 -11.70 -3.10
CA ASP A 161 15.05 -12.40 -2.06
C ASP A 161 16.48 -11.85 -2.00
N ASN A 162 16.88 -11.43 -0.81
CA ASN A 162 18.19 -10.88 -0.49
C ASN A 162 19.01 -11.78 0.47
N ASN A 163 18.75 -13.08 0.48
CA ASN A 163 19.59 -14.05 1.18
C ASN A 163 21.00 -14.04 0.56
N ASN A 164 21.96 -13.56 1.33
CA ASN A 164 23.37 -13.37 0.97
C ASN A 164 24.18 -14.67 0.84
N ASP A 165 23.55 -15.80 0.58
CA ASP A 165 24.28 -17.05 0.35
C ASP A 165 25.00 -16.95 -1.02
N ASN A 166 26.27 -16.52 -0.95
CA ASN A 166 27.30 -16.57 -1.99
C ASN A 166 27.26 -15.51 -3.11
N ASN A 167 27.44 -14.20 -2.79
CA ASN A 167 27.74 -13.14 -3.78
C ASN A 167 26.77 -13.04 -4.98
N LYS A 168 25.56 -13.62 -4.88
CA LYS A 168 24.55 -13.58 -5.94
C LYS A 168 23.72 -12.30 -5.82
N THR A 169 23.44 -11.72 -6.97
CA THR A 169 22.43 -10.67 -7.13
C THR A 169 21.09 -11.13 -6.57
N SER A 170 20.35 -10.22 -5.92
CA SER A 170 19.03 -10.48 -5.35
C SER A 170 18.11 -11.17 -6.38
N SER A 171 17.46 -12.28 -6.02
CA SER A 171 16.63 -13.04 -6.96
C SER A 171 15.18 -12.57 -6.91
N LYS A 172 14.53 -12.38 -8.07
CA LYS A 172 13.14 -11.92 -8.10
C LYS A 172 12.21 -13.02 -7.61
N ILE A 173 11.40 -12.72 -6.61
CA ILE A 173 10.39 -13.60 -6.05
C ILE A 173 9.12 -13.53 -6.90
N LEU A 174 8.54 -12.34 -7.05
CA LEU A 174 7.33 -12.11 -7.81
C LEU A 174 7.14 -10.65 -8.22
N THR A 175 6.21 -10.43 -9.14
CA THR A 175 5.72 -9.11 -9.56
C THR A 175 4.20 -9.04 -9.36
N ILE A 176 3.73 -8.00 -8.68
CA ILE A 176 2.30 -7.70 -8.49
C ILE A 176 1.93 -6.48 -9.33
N PRO A 177 1.11 -6.63 -10.37
CA PRO A 177 0.75 -5.51 -11.22
C PRO A 177 -0.07 -4.46 -10.46
N TYR A 178 0.13 -3.19 -10.80
CA TYR A 178 -0.81 -2.13 -10.42
C TYR A 178 -2.16 -2.43 -11.07
N GLN A 179 -3.13 -2.88 -10.28
CA GLN A 179 -4.42 -3.37 -10.78
C GLN A 179 -5.53 -2.99 -9.80
N LYS A 180 -6.78 -3.08 -10.28
CA LYS A 180 -7.94 -2.75 -9.45
C LYS A 180 -8.05 -3.66 -8.24
N ASN A 181 -8.48 -3.09 -7.12
CA ASN A 181 -8.98 -3.81 -5.96
C ASN A 181 -7.99 -4.88 -5.46
N CYS A 182 -6.70 -4.55 -5.45
CA CYS A 182 -5.64 -5.47 -5.04
C CYS A 182 -5.02 -4.93 -3.76
N PHE A 183 -5.11 -5.71 -2.68
CA PHE A 183 -4.44 -5.43 -1.43
C PHE A 183 -3.22 -6.32 -1.28
N ILE A 184 -2.08 -5.71 -0.95
CA ILE A 184 -0.82 -6.37 -0.69
C ILE A 184 -0.47 -6.04 0.76
N LEU A 185 -0.23 -7.04 1.59
CA LEU A 185 0.20 -6.85 2.97
C LEU A 185 1.45 -7.69 3.20
N PHE A 186 2.52 -7.08 3.67
CA PHE A 186 3.75 -7.80 3.95
C PHE A 186 4.45 -7.29 5.20
N LYS A 187 5.24 -8.17 5.82
CA LYS A 187 6.16 -7.80 6.90
C LYS A 187 7.55 -7.58 6.31
N LYS A 188 8.15 -6.45 6.65
CA LYS A 188 9.50 -6.07 6.26
C LYS A 188 10.52 -6.99 6.94
N SER A 189 11.56 -7.37 6.21
CA SER A 189 12.71 -8.11 6.75
C SER A 189 13.98 -7.69 6.00
N LYS A 190 15.15 -8.09 6.52
CA LYS A 190 16.44 -7.81 5.85
C LYS A 190 16.62 -8.60 4.55
N ASN A 191 15.90 -9.71 4.42
CA ASN A 191 16.01 -10.65 3.31
C ASN A 191 14.93 -10.41 2.24
N LEU A 192 14.02 -9.46 2.46
CA LEU A 192 12.96 -9.12 1.52
C LEU A 192 13.13 -7.68 1.03
N ILE A 193 13.45 -7.53 -0.25
CA ILE A 193 13.52 -6.23 -0.93
C ILE A 193 12.22 -6.00 -1.69
N CYS A 194 11.67 -4.78 -1.62
CA CYS A 194 10.49 -4.33 -2.35
C CYS A 194 10.87 -3.14 -3.25
N LYS A 195 10.49 -3.22 -4.53
CA LYS A 195 10.76 -2.18 -5.55
C LYS A 195 9.51 -1.91 -6.37
N TRP A 196 9.37 -0.67 -6.83
CA TRP A 196 8.45 -0.37 -7.92
C TRP A 196 9.12 -0.62 -9.26
N THR A 197 8.40 -1.20 -10.22
CA THR A 197 8.87 -1.18 -11.62
C THR A 197 8.85 0.24 -12.16
N ASP A 198 9.60 0.46 -13.24
CA ASP A 198 9.49 1.67 -14.05
C ASP A 198 8.04 1.97 -14.43
N ILE A 199 7.76 3.25 -14.68
CA ILE A 199 6.46 3.71 -15.14
C ILE A 199 6.61 4.35 -16.53
N GLU A 200 5.86 3.82 -17.49
CA GLU A 200 5.79 4.40 -18.83
C GLU A 200 4.97 5.71 -18.81
N PRO A 201 5.22 6.64 -19.75
CA PRO A 201 4.45 7.87 -19.83
C PRO A 201 2.94 7.63 -19.84
N THR A 202 2.22 8.38 -19.01
CA THR A 202 0.78 8.29 -18.87
C THR A 202 0.17 9.58 -18.35
N LEU A 203 -1.03 9.90 -18.83
CA LEU A 203 -1.84 11.01 -18.31
C LEU A 203 -2.63 10.63 -17.06
N HIS A 204 -2.64 9.34 -16.69
CA HIS A 204 -3.38 8.85 -15.54
C HIS A 204 -2.63 9.12 -14.24
N CYS A 205 -3.34 9.64 -13.24
CA CYS A 205 -2.87 9.65 -11.87
C CYS A 205 -3.20 8.30 -11.22
N ARG A 206 -2.22 7.68 -10.57
CA ARG A 206 -2.40 6.39 -9.88
C ARG A 206 -2.70 6.61 -8.42
N ARG A 207 -3.67 5.88 -7.90
CA ARG A 207 -4.13 5.95 -6.51
C ARG A 207 -3.65 4.74 -5.74
N ILE A 208 -3.13 5.00 -4.55
CA ILE A 208 -2.67 3.99 -3.61
C ILE A 208 -3.00 4.40 -2.19
N ILE A 209 -3.57 3.49 -1.41
CA ILE A 209 -3.61 3.64 0.04
C ILE A 209 -2.43 2.86 0.61
N LYS A 210 -1.64 3.52 1.46
CA LYS A 210 -0.59 2.87 2.23
C LYS A 210 -1.03 2.74 3.68
N ILE A 211 -0.82 1.58 4.24
CA ILE A 211 -1.10 1.24 5.63
C ILE A 211 0.24 0.84 6.22
N VAL A 212 0.74 1.59 7.20
CA VAL A 212 2.08 1.33 7.76
C VAL A 212 2.00 1.21 9.27
N SER A 213 2.62 0.18 9.81
CA SER A 213 2.72 0.05 11.26
C SER A 213 3.87 0.90 11.79
N ASN A 214 3.61 1.73 12.80
CA ASN A 214 4.64 2.42 13.55
C ASN A 214 4.76 1.82 14.95
N CYS A 215 5.96 1.37 15.31
CA CYS A 215 6.25 0.88 16.65
C CYS A 215 5.97 2.00 17.65
N VAL A 216 5.09 1.73 18.61
CA VAL A 216 4.92 2.62 19.75
C VAL A 216 6.14 2.41 20.64
N LYS A 217 6.95 3.45 20.84
CA LYS A 217 7.95 3.40 21.92
C LYS A 217 7.18 3.23 23.22
N SER A 218 7.44 2.14 23.94
CA SER A 218 7.01 2.01 25.34
C SER A 218 7.58 3.21 26.10
N VAL A 219 6.68 4.08 26.56
CA VAL A 219 7.00 5.20 27.46
C VAL A 219 7.42 4.63 28.80
#